data_AF-A0A951PZA8-F1
#
_entry.id   AF-A0A951PZA8-F1
#
_cell.length_a   1.000
_cell.length_b   1.000
_cell.length_c   1.000
_cell.angle_alpha   90.00
_cell.angle_beta   90.00
_cell.angle_gamma   90.00
#
_symmetry.space_group_name_H-M   'P 1'
#
loop_
_entity.id
_entity.type
_entity.pdbx_description
1 polymer ?
#
loop_
_entity_poly.entity_id
_entity_poly.type
_entity_poly.pdbx_seq_one_letter_code
_entity_poly.pdbx_strand_id
1 'polypeptide(L)'
;MSKIAIQCRLIASESTRQKLWKLMAELNTPLINELLQQLSKHPDFEKWRKKGKLPSTVVYQLCQPLKADPSFAGQPSRFYLSAIHVVDYIYKSWLKIQKRLQQQLDGKIRWLEMLNSDAELVEISGSSLEAIRTKATEILAMATPESDSNAPLTKRRKTKKSKKSSASDPDRSLSNKLFDTYQESEIQAIAEAKCPGYVEIQQKYAKQYRVNIHSWSYGRLIQSIQSKAAQVGIMVEEGKQPIRGSPQDKAKELALSAYHNRLAR
;
A
#
# COMPACT_ATOMS: atom_id res chain seq x y z
N MET A 1 -14.27 1.60 -7.09
CA MET A 1 -14.28 1.99 -5.68
C MET A 1 -15.40 2.95 -5.40
N SER A 2 -16.22 2.58 -4.39
CA SER A 2 -17.33 3.22 -3.63
C SER A 2 -17.17 4.70 -3.22
N LYS A 3 -18.15 5.62 -3.19
CA LYS A 3 -18.07 7.11 -3.33
C LYS A 3 -19.41 7.69 -2.86
N ILE A 4 -19.78 7.45 -1.60
CA ILE A 4 -21.05 7.89 -0.98
C ILE A 4 -20.90 9.35 -0.50
N ALA A 5 -21.87 10.22 -0.78
CA ALA A 5 -21.90 11.60 -0.29
C ALA A 5 -23.22 11.90 0.44
N ILE A 6 -23.13 12.57 1.60
CA ILE A 6 -24.25 12.91 2.50
C ILE A 6 -24.43 14.44 2.46
N GLN A 7 -25.66 14.95 2.20
CA GLN A 7 -26.00 16.36 2.33
C GLN A 7 -26.79 16.62 3.61
N CYS A 8 -26.36 17.60 4.41
CA CYS A 8 -27.01 17.99 5.65
C CYS A 8 -27.52 19.45 5.54
N ARG A 9 -28.81 19.69 5.79
CA ARG A 9 -29.38 21.05 5.86
C ARG A 9 -29.25 21.55 7.30
N LEU A 10 -28.43 22.58 7.53
CA LEU A 10 -28.26 23.19 8.85
C LEU A 10 -29.42 24.18 9.12
N ILE A 11 -30.49 23.71 9.76
CA ILE A 11 -31.66 24.51 10.20
C ILE A 11 -31.33 25.24 11.52
N ALA A 12 -30.10 25.70 11.69
CA ALA A 12 -29.66 26.36 12.92
C ALA A 12 -29.81 27.88 12.82
N SER A 13 -30.12 28.54 13.93
CA SER A 13 -30.16 30.01 14.00
C SER A 13 -28.84 30.63 13.52
N GLU A 14 -28.88 31.87 13.05
CA GLU A 14 -27.67 32.57 12.63
C GLU A 14 -26.62 32.62 13.74
N SER A 15 -27.03 32.93 14.98
CA SER A 15 -26.16 32.93 16.15
C SER A 15 -25.45 31.58 16.37
N THR A 16 -26.17 30.47 16.19
CA THR A 16 -25.61 29.12 16.30
C THR A 16 -24.61 28.84 15.18
N ARG A 17 -24.92 29.25 13.94
CA ARG A 17 -24.03 29.11 12.80
C ARG A 17 -22.75 29.93 12.96
N GLN A 18 -22.86 31.17 13.41
CA GLN A 18 -21.70 32.02 13.72
C GLN A 18 -20.84 31.39 14.82
N LYS A 19 -21.43 30.88 15.90
CA LYS A 19 -20.68 30.21 16.96
C LYS A 19 -19.95 28.95 16.46
N LEU A 20 -20.61 28.14 15.64
CA LEU A 20 -19.99 26.96 15.02
C LEU A 20 -18.87 27.35 14.06
N TRP A 21 -19.06 28.41 13.26
CA TRP A 21 -18.04 28.94 12.38
C TRP A 21 -16.81 29.38 13.15
N LYS A 22 -16.97 30.16 14.22
CA LYS A 22 -15.84 30.57 15.09
C LYS A 22 -15.10 29.37 15.66
N LEU A 23 -15.82 28.38 16.20
CA LEU A 23 -15.19 27.14 16.70
C LEU A 23 -14.38 26.41 15.62
N MET A 24 -14.91 26.33 14.39
CA MET A 24 -14.23 25.64 13.29
C MET A 24 -13.05 26.42 12.72
N ALA A 25 -13.25 27.70 12.42
CA ALA A 25 -12.32 28.54 11.69
C ALA A 25 -11.26 29.19 12.60
N GLU A 26 -11.64 29.62 13.80
CA GLU A 26 -10.78 30.40 14.69
C GLU A 26 -10.06 29.53 15.73
N LEU A 27 -10.60 28.35 16.10
CA LEU A 27 -9.97 27.47 17.09
C LEU A 27 -9.50 26.14 16.49
N ASN A 28 -10.42 25.38 15.89
CA ASN A 28 -10.12 24.00 15.47
C ASN A 28 -9.18 23.93 14.26
N THR A 29 -9.35 24.81 13.27
CA THR A 29 -8.48 24.84 12.08
C THR A 29 -7.05 25.28 12.44
N PRO A 30 -6.83 26.35 13.24
CA PRO A 30 -5.51 26.68 13.77
C PRO A 30 -4.88 25.54 14.56
N LEU A 31 -5.65 24.85 15.41
CA LEU A 31 -5.15 23.68 16.15
C LEU A 31 -4.68 22.56 15.21
N ILE A 32 -5.43 22.26 14.15
CA ILE A 32 -5.03 21.27 13.13
C ILE A 32 -3.70 21.69 12.50
N ASN A 33 -3.57 22.96 12.11
CA ASN A 33 -2.35 23.47 11.48
C ASN A 33 -1.15 23.40 12.43
N GLU A 34 -1.34 23.76 13.70
CA GLU A 34 -0.30 23.66 14.72
C GLU A 34 0.15 22.21 14.92
N LEU A 35 -0.79 21.27 15.05
CA LEU A 35 -0.47 19.85 15.14
C LEU A 35 0.27 19.32 13.89
N LEU A 36 -0.10 19.78 12.69
CA LEU A 36 0.61 19.43 11.45
C LEU A 36 2.07 19.91 11.49
N GLN A 37 2.31 21.14 11.98
CA GLN A 37 3.64 21.72 12.11
C GLN A 37 4.48 21.07 13.20
N GLN A 38 3.92 20.81 14.38
CA GLN A 38 4.65 20.14 15.46
C GLN A 38 5.03 18.72 15.07
N LEU A 39 4.12 18.01 14.39
CA LEU A 39 4.38 16.64 13.99
C LEU A 39 5.50 16.54 12.93
N SER A 40 5.61 17.50 12.00
CA SER A 40 6.70 17.50 11.01
C SER A 40 8.06 17.83 11.61
N LYS A 41 8.10 18.54 12.74
CA LYS A 41 9.31 18.88 13.50
C LYS A 41 9.68 17.81 14.54
N HIS A 42 8.89 16.74 14.67
CA HIS A 42 9.13 15.73 15.70
C HIS A 42 10.45 14.97 15.44
N PRO A 43 11.30 14.74 16.45
CA PRO A 43 12.61 14.07 16.27
C PRO A 43 12.53 12.70 15.58
N ASP A 44 11.51 11.92 15.90
CA ASP A 44 11.29 10.59 15.29
C ASP A 44 10.54 10.62 13.94
N PHE A 45 10.23 11.80 13.40
CA PHE A 45 9.42 11.93 12.18
C PHE A 45 10.03 11.17 11.00
N GLU A 46 11.35 11.31 10.79
CA GLU A 46 12.05 10.62 9.71
C GLU A 46 12.03 9.09 9.88
N LYS A 47 12.04 8.58 11.12
CA LYS A 47 11.88 7.13 11.37
C LYS A 47 10.49 6.65 10.93
N TRP A 48 9.45 7.42 11.24
CA TRP A 48 8.08 7.09 10.83
C TRP A 48 7.87 7.23 9.32
N ARG A 49 8.52 8.22 8.70
CA ARG A 49 8.56 8.40 7.24
C ARG A 49 9.15 7.20 6.54
N LYS A 50 10.34 6.74 6.96
CA LYS A 50 10.98 5.53 6.43
C LYS A 50 10.12 4.28 6.63
N LYS A 51 9.48 4.13 7.80
CA LYS A 51 8.57 3.02 8.09
C LYS A 51 7.25 3.09 7.30
N GLY A 52 6.84 4.32 6.93
CA GLY A 52 5.56 4.67 6.32
C GLY A 52 4.36 4.52 7.26
N LYS A 53 4.58 4.66 8.58
CA LYS A 53 3.52 4.51 9.58
C LYS A 53 3.78 5.39 10.79
N LEU A 54 2.74 6.13 11.19
CA LEU A 54 2.71 6.92 12.42
C LEU A 54 2.23 6.06 13.61
N PRO A 55 2.80 6.22 14.82
CA PRO A 55 2.23 5.62 16.03
C PRO A 55 0.91 6.28 16.42
N SER A 56 -0.06 5.48 16.88
CA SER A 56 -1.46 5.92 17.10
C SER A 56 -1.64 6.94 18.23
N THR A 57 -0.66 7.10 19.11
CA THR A 57 -0.74 7.98 20.28
C THR A 57 -0.05 9.33 20.08
N VAL A 58 0.79 9.49 19.06
CA VAL A 58 1.67 10.66 18.92
C VAL A 58 0.87 11.95 18.76
N VAL A 59 -0.11 11.97 17.85
CA VAL A 59 -0.95 13.17 17.64
C VAL A 59 -1.75 13.52 18.89
N TYR A 60 -2.22 12.52 19.62
CA TYR A 60 -2.92 12.72 20.89
C TYR A 60 -2.00 13.36 21.94
N GLN A 61 -0.75 12.88 22.04
CA GLN A 61 0.25 13.41 22.97
C GLN A 61 0.62 14.86 22.63
N LEU A 62 0.83 15.19 21.35
CA LEU A 62 1.07 16.56 20.89
C LEU A 62 -0.11 17.49 21.17
N CYS A 63 -1.34 16.98 21.13
CA CYS A 63 -2.54 17.77 21.39
C CYS A 63 -2.76 18.09 22.87
N GLN A 64 -2.27 17.27 23.82
CA GLN A 64 -2.53 17.51 25.25
C GLN A 64 -2.03 18.87 25.77
N PRO A 65 -0.77 19.29 25.55
CA PRO A 65 -0.31 20.59 26.04
C PRO A 65 -1.07 21.75 25.38
N LEU A 66 -1.47 21.61 24.11
CA LEU A 66 -2.20 22.63 23.37
C LEU A 66 -3.62 22.88 23.89
N LYS A 67 -4.20 21.96 24.66
CA LYS A 67 -5.51 22.20 25.29
C LYS A 67 -5.49 23.29 26.34
N ALA A 68 -4.35 23.48 27.00
CA ALA A 68 -4.15 24.50 28.03
C ALA A 68 -3.72 25.84 27.43
N ASP A 69 -3.30 25.87 26.17
CA ASP A 69 -2.90 27.10 25.48
C ASP A 69 -4.13 28.02 25.28
N PRO A 70 -4.08 29.29 25.70
CA PRO A 70 -5.16 30.26 25.49
C PRO A 70 -5.64 30.36 24.04
N SER A 71 -4.75 30.10 23.08
CA SER A 71 -5.02 30.15 21.64
C SER A 71 -5.99 29.04 21.17
N PHE A 72 -6.07 27.93 21.91
CA PHE A 72 -6.89 26.78 21.56
C PHE A 72 -7.83 26.32 22.69
N ALA A 73 -7.77 26.97 23.86
CA ALA A 73 -8.58 26.67 25.02
C ALA A 73 -10.07 27.00 24.81
N GLY A 74 -10.94 26.38 25.61
CA GLY A 74 -12.38 26.70 25.63
C GLY A 74 -13.23 26.07 24.52
N GLN A 75 -12.64 25.34 23.57
CA GLN A 75 -13.40 24.55 22.59
C GLN A 75 -13.90 23.23 23.21
N PRO A 76 -15.05 22.68 22.75
CA PRO A 76 -15.56 21.41 23.26
C PRO A 76 -14.62 20.23 22.95
N SER A 77 -14.56 19.22 23.84
CA SER A 77 -13.70 18.02 23.73
C SER A 77 -13.74 17.33 22.36
N ARG A 78 -14.91 17.32 21.71
CA ARG A 78 -15.11 16.73 20.38
C ARG A 78 -14.29 17.41 19.28
N PHE A 79 -13.97 18.70 19.40
CA PHE A 79 -13.17 19.42 18.42
C PHE A 79 -11.69 19.03 18.53
N TYR A 80 -11.13 18.93 19.74
CA TYR A 80 -9.78 18.39 19.91
C TYR A 80 -9.64 16.97 19.32
N LEU A 81 -10.63 16.12 19.54
CA LEU A 81 -10.63 14.77 18.98
C LEU A 81 -10.75 14.78 17.44
N SER A 82 -11.57 15.68 16.89
CA SER A 82 -11.66 15.94 15.46
C SER A 82 -10.31 16.34 14.88
N ALA A 83 -9.62 17.31 15.48
CA ALA A 83 -8.31 17.77 15.05
C ALA A 83 -7.28 16.62 15.05
N ILE A 84 -7.24 15.82 16.12
CA ILE A 84 -6.37 14.64 16.22
C ILE A 84 -6.64 13.66 15.06
N HIS A 85 -7.92 13.33 14.80
CA HIS A 85 -8.27 12.39 13.74
C HIS A 85 -7.96 12.91 12.33
N VAL A 86 -8.17 14.21 12.09
CA VAL A 86 -7.84 14.85 10.81
C VAL A 86 -6.34 14.76 10.55
N VAL A 87 -5.52 15.12 11.53
CA VAL A 87 -4.06 15.07 11.43
C VAL A 87 -3.56 13.63 11.26
N ASP A 88 -4.08 12.68 12.04
CA ASP A 88 -3.73 11.26 11.90
C ASP A 88 -4.06 10.74 10.49
N TYR A 89 -5.24 11.08 9.96
CA TYR A 89 -5.64 10.69 8.62
C TYR A 89 -4.74 11.28 7.53
N ILE A 90 -4.43 12.58 7.62
CA ILE A 90 -3.55 13.27 6.67
C ILE A 90 -2.18 12.60 6.62
N TYR A 91 -1.54 12.41 7.78
CA TYR A 91 -0.21 11.80 7.84
C TYR A 91 -0.23 10.33 7.44
N LYS A 92 -1.24 9.56 7.85
CA LYS A 92 -1.39 8.17 7.42
C LYS A 92 -1.48 8.05 5.90
N SER A 93 -2.22 8.95 5.25
CA SER A 93 -2.32 9.01 3.79
C SER A 93 -0.99 9.42 3.15
N TRP A 94 -0.40 10.51 3.62
CA TRP A 94 0.84 11.06 3.10
C TRP A 94 2.02 10.08 3.25
N LEU A 95 2.20 9.47 4.42
CA LEU A 95 3.25 8.48 4.70
C LEU A 95 3.15 7.26 3.80
N LYS A 96 1.92 6.82 3.47
CA LYS A 96 1.70 5.72 2.53
C LYS A 96 2.16 6.09 1.12
N ILE A 97 1.90 7.32 0.68
CA ILE A 97 2.36 7.83 -0.62
C ILE A 97 3.89 7.93 -0.62
N GLN A 98 4.49 8.52 0.42
CA GLN A 98 5.94 8.65 0.55
C GLN A 98 6.65 7.30 0.51
N LYS A 99 6.13 6.29 1.23
CA LYS A 99 6.69 4.94 1.19
C LYS A 99 6.66 4.34 -0.21
N ARG A 100 5.56 4.51 -0.95
CA ARG A 100 5.47 4.04 -2.34
C ARG A 100 6.48 4.75 -3.23
N LEU A 101 6.61 6.07 -3.11
CA LEU A 101 7.57 6.85 -3.88
C LEU A 101 9.01 6.42 -3.57
N GLN A 102 9.32 6.18 -2.29
CA GLN A 102 10.62 5.66 -1.88
C GLN A 102 10.89 4.30 -2.53
N GLN A 103 9.94 3.36 -2.47
CA GLN A 103 10.09 2.06 -3.11
C GLN A 103 10.29 2.15 -4.63
N GLN A 104 9.63 3.09 -5.30
CA GLN A 104 9.83 3.35 -6.73
C GLN A 104 11.21 3.92 -7.01
N LEU A 105 11.68 4.84 -6.17
CA LEU A 105 13.03 5.40 -6.26
C LEU A 105 14.08 4.31 -6.05
N ASP A 106 13.95 3.51 -4.99
CA ASP A 106 14.83 2.37 -4.68
C ASP A 106 14.83 1.33 -5.81
N GLY A 107 13.69 1.14 -6.49
CA GLY A 107 13.62 0.30 -7.69
C GLY A 107 14.41 0.88 -8.86
N LYS A 108 14.27 2.18 -9.13
CA LYS A 108 15.00 2.87 -10.21
C LYS A 108 16.50 2.95 -9.95
N ILE A 109 16.90 3.19 -8.69
CA ILE A 109 18.32 3.19 -8.28
C ILE A 109 18.92 1.82 -8.54
N ARG A 110 18.27 0.73 -8.11
CA ARG A 110 18.71 -0.64 -8.41
C ARG A 110 18.79 -0.92 -9.92
N TRP A 111 17.82 -0.44 -10.69
CA TRP A 111 17.88 -0.54 -12.16
C TRP A 111 19.11 0.15 -12.74
N LEU A 112 19.46 1.32 -12.23
CA LEU A 112 20.62 2.08 -12.67
C LEU A 112 21.92 1.39 -12.24
N GLU A 113 21.99 0.87 -11.01
CA GLU A 113 23.12 0.09 -10.50
C GLU A 113 23.38 -1.19 -11.30
N MET A 114 22.34 -1.82 -11.86
CA MET A 114 22.51 -2.99 -12.74
C MET A 114 23.04 -2.65 -14.13
N LEU A 115 22.94 -1.40 -14.58
CA LEU A 115 23.40 -0.98 -15.90
C LEU A 115 24.90 -0.64 -15.84
N ASN A 116 25.72 -1.67 -15.70
CA ASN A 116 27.15 -1.56 -15.92
C ASN A 116 27.43 -1.48 -17.43
N SER A 117 28.46 -0.73 -17.81
CA SER A 117 28.95 -0.72 -19.19
C SER A 117 29.52 -2.09 -19.59
N ASP A 118 29.55 -2.38 -20.89
CA ASP A 118 30.13 -3.63 -21.43
C ASP A 118 31.58 -3.85 -20.92
N ALA A 119 32.36 -2.77 -20.75
CA ALA A 119 33.72 -2.83 -20.19
C ALA A 119 33.73 -3.21 -18.70
N GLU A 120 32.88 -2.57 -17.89
CA GLU A 120 32.75 -2.87 -16.45
C GLU A 120 32.22 -4.29 -16.21
N LEU A 121 31.32 -4.79 -17.07
CA LEU A 121 30.82 -6.16 -16.98
C LEU A 121 31.92 -7.20 -17.23
N VAL A 122 32.79 -6.97 -18.19
CA VAL A 122 33.95 -7.84 -18.49
C VAL A 122 34.95 -7.81 -17.32
N GLU A 123 35.21 -6.62 -16.76
CA GLU A 123 36.11 -6.46 -15.62
C GLU A 123 35.57 -7.14 -14.35
N ILE A 124 34.31 -6.90 -13.99
CA ILE A 124 33.67 -7.47 -12.78
C ILE A 124 33.53 -8.99 -12.87
N SER A 125 33.19 -9.52 -14.06
CA SER A 125 32.94 -10.95 -14.23
C SER A 125 34.21 -11.76 -14.52
N GLY A 126 35.33 -11.11 -14.86
CA GLY A 126 36.54 -11.77 -15.35
C GLY A 126 36.31 -12.63 -16.61
N SER A 127 35.19 -12.43 -17.31
CA SER A 127 34.72 -13.25 -18.41
C SER A 127 34.58 -12.42 -19.69
N SER A 128 34.73 -13.05 -20.86
CA SER A 128 34.55 -12.34 -22.13
C SER A 128 33.10 -11.91 -22.32
N LEU A 129 32.90 -10.82 -23.06
CA LEU A 129 31.58 -10.29 -23.40
C LEU A 129 30.68 -11.37 -24.07
N GLU A 130 31.28 -12.21 -24.90
CA GLU A 130 30.58 -13.30 -25.58
C GLU A 130 30.07 -14.35 -24.58
N ALA A 131 30.90 -14.76 -23.61
CA ALA A 131 30.49 -15.71 -22.57
C ALA A 131 29.33 -15.16 -21.71
N ILE A 132 29.38 -13.86 -21.37
CA ILE A 132 28.30 -13.17 -20.64
C ILE A 132 27.01 -13.20 -21.47
N ARG A 133 27.08 -12.88 -22.77
CA ARG A 133 25.92 -12.91 -23.68
C ARG A 133 25.35 -14.33 -23.82
N THR A 134 26.19 -15.35 -23.96
CA THR A 134 25.75 -16.75 -24.02
C THR A 134 25.01 -17.14 -22.74
N LYS A 135 25.57 -16.85 -21.57
CA LYS A 135 24.89 -17.13 -20.29
C LYS A 135 23.59 -16.35 -20.13
N ALA A 136 23.54 -15.09 -20.56
CA ALA A 136 22.30 -14.32 -20.56
C ALA A 136 21.23 -14.96 -21.47
N THR A 137 21.60 -15.46 -22.65
CA THR A 137 20.67 -16.16 -23.54
C THR A 137 20.17 -17.48 -22.95
N GLU A 138 21.01 -18.23 -22.24
CA GLU A 138 20.60 -19.44 -21.50
C GLU A 138 19.56 -19.09 -20.42
N ILE A 139 19.81 -18.04 -19.63
CA ILE A 139 18.89 -17.60 -18.58
C ILE A 139 17.56 -17.11 -19.17
N LEU A 140 17.61 -16.37 -20.29
CA LEU A 140 16.41 -15.96 -21.01
C LEU A 140 15.60 -17.15 -21.50
N ALA A 141 16.26 -18.16 -22.08
CA ALA A 141 15.62 -19.39 -22.53
C ALA A 141 14.95 -20.16 -21.37
N MET A 142 15.58 -20.21 -20.18
CA MET A 142 14.97 -20.80 -18.99
C MET A 142 13.77 -20.01 -18.44
N ALA A 143 13.74 -18.69 -18.64
CA ALA A 143 12.71 -17.80 -18.12
C ALA A 143 11.49 -17.64 -19.06
N THR A 144 11.65 -17.91 -20.35
CA THR A 144 10.55 -18.04 -21.31
C THR A 144 10.02 -19.47 -21.31
N PRO A 145 8.74 -19.72 -21.00
CA PRO A 145 8.16 -21.03 -21.28
C PRO A 145 8.19 -21.27 -22.80
N GLU A 146 8.55 -22.47 -23.22
CA GLU A 146 8.41 -22.92 -24.61
C GLU A 146 6.98 -22.66 -25.07
N SER A 147 6.80 -21.61 -25.87
CA SER A 147 5.57 -21.43 -26.62
C SER A 147 5.68 -22.33 -27.84
N ASP A 148 5.22 -23.57 -27.73
CA ASP A 148 4.96 -24.36 -28.91
C ASP A 148 3.88 -23.67 -29.74
N SER A 149 4.26 -23.44 -30.99
CA SER A 149 3.55 -22.74 -32.05
C SER A 149 2.25 -23.44 -32.47
N ASN A 150 1.32 -22.64 -33.00
CA ASN A 150 0.24 -22.99 -33.95
C ASN A 150 -1.09 -23.56 -33.42
N ALA A 151 -2.10 -22.68 -33.23
CA ALA A 151 -3.48 -22.88 -33.73
C ALA A 151 -4.36 -21.62 -33.53
N PRO A 152 -5.39 -21.38 -34.37
CA PRO A 152 -6.03 -20.07 -34.52
C PRO A 152 -6.99 -19.70 -33.39
N LEU A 153 -7.09 -18.39 -33.17
CA LEU A 153 -8.08 -17.68 -32.37
C LEU A 153 -9.49 -18.28 -32.54
N THR A 154 -9.95 -19.02 -31.53
CA THR A 154 -11.37 -19.34 -31.38
C THR A 154 -11.86 -19.01 -29.98
N LYS A 155 -12.88 -18.15 -29.96
CA LYS A 155 -13.65 -17.72 -28.78
C LYS A 155 -14.17 -18.94 -28.01
N ARG A 156 -14.05 -18.96 -26.67
CA ARG A 156 -15.09 -19.53 -25.80
C ARG A 156 -15.01 -19.07 -24.34
N ARG A 157 -16.10 -18.36 -23.97
CA ARG A 157 -16.92 -18.42 -22.75
C ARG A 157 -16.28 -18.70 -21.37
N LYS A 158 -16.55 -17.74 -20.48
CA LYS A 158 -16.46 -17.80 -19.01
C LYS A 158 -17.10 -19.07 -18.41
N THR A 159 -16.42 -19.71 -17.46
CA THR A 159 -17.07 -20.28 -16.26
C THR A 159 -16.09 -20.52 -15.10
N LYS A 160 -16.58 -20.20 -13.89
CA LYS A 160 -16.22 -20.65 -12.53
C LYS A 160 -14.74 -20.83 -12.14
N LYS A 161 -14.22 -19.90 -11.31
CA LYS A 161 -12.96 -20.04 -10.58
C LYS A 161 -13.23 -20.70 -9.21
N SER A 162 -12.84 -21.96 -9.06
CA SER A 162 -12.62 -22.62 -7.78
C SER A 162 -11.25 -22.22 -7.21
N LYS A 163 -11.12 -22.31 -5.88
CA LYS A 163 -9.87 -22.13 -5.12
C LYS A 163 -8.80 -23.13 -5.61
N LYS A 164 -7.61 -22.63 -5.95
CA LYS A 164 -6.36 -23.39 -5.84
C LYS A 164 -5.17 -22.45 -5.57
N SER A 165 -4.25 -22.99 -4.79
CA SER A 165 -3.03 -22.42 -4.21
C SER A 165 -2.05 -21.86 -5.24
N SER A 166 -1.13 -21.04 -4.72
CA SER A 166 0.09 -20.52 -5.34
C SER A 166 0.79 -21.52 -6.27
N ALA A 167 0.64 -21.29 -7.57
CA ALA A 167 1.58 -21.66 -8.62
C ALA A 167 1.52 -20.54 -9.67
N SER A 168 2.68 -20.21 -10.21
CA SER A 168 2.99 -19.11 -11.13
C SER A 168 1.82 -18.60 -11.98
N ASP A 169 1.53 -17.31 -11.84
CA ASP A 169 0.66 -16.60 -12.79
C ASP A 169 1.38 -16.57 -14.15
N PRO A 170 0.86 -17.25 -15.19
CA PRO A 170 1.55 -17.36 -16.48
C PRO A 170 1.66 -16.00 -17.19
N ASP A 171 0.87 -15.01 -16.77
CA ASP A 171 0.74 -13.68 -17.40
C ASP A 171 1.67 -12.61 -16.78
N ARG A 172 2.57 -12.99 -15.86
CA ARG A 172 3.53 -12.06 -15.26
C ARG A 172 4.64 -11.74 -16.27
N SER A 173 4.85 -10.45 -16.58
CA SER A 173 5.83 -10.00 -17.57
C SER A 173 7.22 -10.60 -17.32
N LEU A 174 7.94 -10.98 -18.39
CA LEU A 174 9.29 -11.56 -18.31
C LEU A 174 10.22 -10.74 -17.42
N SER A 175 10.15 -9.41 -17.53
CA SER A 175 10.87 -8.47 -16.67
C SER A 175 10.63 -8.76 -15.19
N ASN A 176 9.37 -8.87 -14.75
CA ASN A 176 9.03 -9.13 -13.36
C ASN A 176 9.53 -10.49 -12.86
N LYS A 177 9.61 -11.51 -13.74
CA LYS A 177 10.17 -12.83 -13.38
C LYS A 177 11.68 -12.72 -13.17
N LEU A 178 12.38 -12.08 -14.10
CA LEU A 178 13.83 -11.84 -14.02
C LEU A 178 14.20 -11.00 -12.79
N PHE A 179 13.36 -10.03 -12.41
CA PHE A 179 13.52 -9.24 -11.18
C PHE A 179 13.41 -10.09 -9.92
N ASP A 180 12.38 -10.91 -9.83
CA ASP A 180 12.20 -11.77 -8.66
C ASP A 180 13.40 -12.73 -8.53
N THR A 181 13.86 -13.33 -9.64
CA THR A 181 15.02 -14.24 -9.63
C THR A 181 16.32 -13.54 -9.25
N TYR A 182 16.54 -12.31 -9.74
CA TYR A 182 17.72 -11.51 -9.37
C TYR A 182 17.68 -11.12 -7.90
N GLN A 183 16.52 -10.70 -7.40
CA GLN A 183 16.35 -10.37 -6.00
C GLN A 183 16.54 -11.60 -5.11
N GLU A 184 16.08 -12.78 -5.56
CA GLU A 184 16.31 -14.04 -4.88
C GLU A 184 17.79 -14.43 -4.85
N SER A 185 18.54 -14.25 -5.94
CA SER A 185 19.98 -14.53 -5.98
C SER A 185 20.79 -13.56 -5.12
N GLU A 186 20.43 -12.27 -5.07
CA GLU A 186 21.04 -11.32 -4.12
C GLU A 186 20.79 -11.71 -2.67
N ILE A 187 19.54 -12.06 -2.32
CA ILE A 187 19.21 -12.51 -0.96
C ILE A 187 20.01 -13.76 -0.61
N GLN A 188 20.18 -14.67 -1.57
CA GLN A 188 20.98 -15.88 -1.41
C GLN A 188 22.47 -15.56 -1.20
N ALA A 189 23.06 -14.67 -2.02
CA ALA A 189 24.45 -14.24 -1.92
C ALA A 189 24.74 -13.51 -0.60
N ILE A 190 23.82 -12.65 -0.14
CA ILE A 190 23.92 -11.99 1.17
C ILE A 190 23.81 -13.01 2.31
N ALA A 191 22.94 -14.02 2.17
CA ALA A 191 22.83 -15.08 3.15
C ALA A 191 24.11 -15.92 3.22
N GLU A 192 24.71 -16.22 2.06
CA GLU A 192 25.96 -16.97 1.93
C GLU A 192 27.17 -16.21 2.50
N ALA A 193 27.29 -14.91 2.20
CA ALA A 193 28.31 -14.05 2.78
C ALA A 193 28.20 -13.93 4.30
N LYS A 194 26.98 -13.96 4.86
CA LYS A 194 26.76 -13.89 6.31
C LYS A 194 26.98 -15.22 7.03
N CYS A 195 26.70 -16.34 6.37
CA CYS A 195 26.84 -17.68 6.94
C CYS A 195 27.40 -18.65 5.88
N PRO A 196 28.72 -18.62 5.63
CA PRO A 196 29.35 -19.48 4.62
C PRO A 196 29.18 -20.95 4.98
N GLY A 197 28.80 -21.79 4.01
CA GLY A 197 28.75 -23.26 4.16
C GLY A 197 27.53 -23.83 4.92
N TYR A 198 26.70 -22.99 5.56
CA TYR A 198 25.53 -23.46 6.33
C TYR A 198 24.21 -23.19 5.60
N VAL A 199 23.89 -24.07 4.64
CA VAL A 199 22.73 -23.98 3.74
C VAL A 199 21.40 -23.80 4.48
N GLU A 200 21.19 -24.49 5.61
CA GLU A 200 19.94 -24.38 6.39
C GLU A 200 19.73 -22.98 6.99
N ILE A 201 20.81 -22.35 7.46
CA ILE A 201 20.77 -21.02 8.07
C ILE A 201 20.54 -19.96 6.98
N GLN A 202 21.16 -20.14 5.81
CA GLN A 202 20.95 -19.28 4.64
C GLN A 202 19.48 -19.33 4.17
N GLN A 203 18.91 -20.53 4.07
CA GLN A 203 17.50 -20.72 3.71
C GLN A 203 16.55 -20.12 4.75
N LYS A 204 16.86 -20.26 6.05
CA LYS A 204 16.06 -19.67 7.13
C LYS A 204 16.09 -18.13 7.07
N TYR A 205 17.25 -17.54 6.80
CA TYR A 205 17.40 -16.09 6.61
C TYR A 205 16.60 -15.59 5.39
N ALA A 206 16.74 -16.23 4.23
CA ALA A 206 16.00 -15.88 3.01
C ALA A 206 14.48 -16.02 3.22
N LYS A 207 14.03 -17.07 3.93
CA LYS A 207 12.63 -17.28 4.30
C LYS A 207 12.10 -16.19 5.24
N GLN A 208 12.87 -15.81 6.26
CA GLN A 208 12.51 -14.74 7.20
C GLN A 208 12.37 -13.39 6.47
N TYR A 209 13.27 -13.11 5.54
CA TYR A 209 13.27 -11.90 4.71
C TYR A 209 12.04 -11.85 3.78
N ARG A 210 11.71 -12.97 3.10
CA ARG A 210 10.49 -13.11 2.27
C ARG A 210 9.19 -12.90 3.07
N VAL A 211 9.11 -13.47 4.28
CA VAL A 211 7.92 -13.35 5.15
C VAL A 211 7.69 -11.89 5.57
N ASN A 212 8.76 -11.14 5.86
CA ASN A 212 8.67 -9.72 6.21
C ASN A 212 8.21 -8.82 5.05
N ILE A 213 8.39 -9.27 3.79
CA ILE A 213 8.03 -8.52 2.58
C ILE A 213 6.59 -8.82 2.11
N HIS A 214 6.10 -10.06 2.24
CA HIS A 214 4.85 -10.51 1.62
C HIS A 214 3.62 -10.64 2.54
N SER A 215 3.72 -10.33 3.84
CA SER A 215 2.61 -10.55 4.77
C SER A 215 1.50 -9.49 4.63
N TRP A 216 0.60 -9.59 3.63
CA TRP A 216 -0.82 -9.15 3.66
C TRP A 216 -1.64 -9.95 2.62
N SER A 217 -2.58 -10.79 3.07
CA SER A 217 -3.54 -11.46 2.17
C SER A 217 -4.95 -10.90 2.34
N TYR A 218 -5.51 -10.40 1.24
CA TYR A 218 -6.86 -9.82 1.21
C TYR A 218 -7.95 -10.79 1.71
N GLY A 219 -7.78 -12.10 1.51
CA GLY A 219 -8.70 -13.11 2.02
C GLY A 219 -8.75 -13.16 3.55
N ARG A 220 -7.61 -13.04 4.24
CA ARG A 220 -7.57 -12.99 5.71
C ARG A 220 -8.18 -11.69 6.25
N LEU A 221 -8.01 -10.59 5.52
CA LEU A 221 -8.63 -9.30 5.86
C LEU A 221 -10.16 -9.37 5.76
N ILE A 222 -10.69 -9.92 4.66
CA ILE A 222 -12.15 -10.07 4.45
C ILE A 222 -12.76 -10.96 5.53
N GLN A 223 -12.13 -12.11 5.83
CA GLN A 223 -12.58 -13.00 6.90
C GLN A 223 -12.59 -12.33 8.28
N SER A 224 -11.58 -11.49 8.57
CA SER A 224 -11.53 -10.75 9.83
C SER A 224 -12.59 -9.66 9.92
N ILE A 225 -12.92 -8.99 8.81
CA ILE A 225 -13.99 -8.00 8.74
C ILE A 225 -15.36 -8.66 8.91
N GLN A 226 -15.62 -9.78 8.20
CA GLN A 226 -16.86 -10.54 8.32
C GLN A 226 -17.07 -11.07 9.75
N SER A 227 -16.03 -11.63 10.36
CA SER A 227 -16.08 -12.14 11.73
C SER A 227 -16.41 -11.04 12.75
N LYS A 228 -15.78 -9.87 12.65
CA LYS A 228 -16.07 -8.74 13.55
C LYS A 228 -17.42 -8.09 13.29
N ALA A 229 -17.84 -7.98 12.04
CA ALA A 229 -19.15 -7.43 11.71
C ALA A 229 -20.29 -8.31 12.23
N ALA A 230 -20.15 -9.64 12.13
CA ALA A 230 -21.09 -10.60 12.69
C ALA A 230 -21.23 -10.49 14.21
N GLN A 231 -20.12 -10.27 14.94
CA GLN A 231 -20.14 -10.07 16.40
C GLN A 231 -20.90 -8.81 16.84
N VAL A 232 -21.01 -7.82 15.97
CA VAL A 232 -21.67 -6.53 16.25
C VAL A 232 -23.04 -6.45 15.54
N GLY A 233 -23.50 -7.53 14.91
CA GLY A 233 -24.78 -7.58 14.19
C GLY A 233 -24.82 -6.75 12.90
N ILE A 234 -23.66 -6.42 12.33
CA ILE A 234 -23.55 -5.65 11.10
C ILE A 234 -23.49 -6.63 9.92
N MET A 235 -24.49 -6.58 9.05
CA MET A 235 -24.54 -7.40 7.84
C MET A 235 -23.55 -6.88 6.78
N VAL A 236 -22.67 -7.75 6.29
CA VAL A 236 -21.65 -7.42 5.27
C VAL A 236 -22.06 -8.03 3.94
N GLU A 237 -22.19 -7.18 2.91
CA GLU A 237 -22.46 -7.59 1.54
C GLU A 237 -21.25 -7.33 0.64
N GLU A 238 -20.89 -8.31 -0.18
CA GLU A 238 -19.79 -8.21 -1.14
C GLU A 238 -20.32 -7.92 -2.55
N GLY A 239 -19.78 -6.87 -3.19
CA GLY A 239 -20.13 -6.48 -4.55
C GLY A 239 -18.89 -6.36 -5.45
N LYS A 240 -19.05 -6.66 -6.74
CA LYS A 240 -17.97 -6.48 -7.74
C LYS A 240 -17.89 -5.02 -8.17
N GLN A 241 -16.70 -4.44 -8.11
CA GLN A 241 -16.47 -3.08 -8.62
C GLN A 241 -16.16 -3.08 -10.13
N PRO A 242 -16.57 -2.04 -10.86
CA PRO A 242 -16.21 -1.87 -12.27
C PRO A 242 -14.70 -1.65 -12.47
N ILE A 243 -14.18 -2.18 -13.58
CA ILE A 243 -12.75 -2.15 -13.92
C ILE A 243 -12.31 -0.73 -14.36
N ARG A 244 -13.19 0.03 -15.01
CA ARG A 244 -12.93 1.38 -15.56
C ARG A 244 -13.80 2.46 -14.89
N GLY A 245 -13.39 3.73 -15.01
CA GLY A 245 -14.07 4.88 -14.41
C GLY A 245 -13.28 5.57 -13.28
N SER A 246 -13.68 6.79 -12.92
CA SER A 246 -13.08 7.52 -11.81
C SER A 246 -13.37 6.81 -10.47
N PRO A 247 -12.63 7.13 -9.40
CA PRO A 247 -12.97 6.67 -8.06
C PRO A 247 -14.37 7.07 -7.58
N GLN A 248 -15.07 8.02 -8.22
CA GLN A 248 -16.47 8.42 -7.93
C GLN A 248 -17.49 7.62 -8.76
N ASP A 249 -17.10 7.19 -9.96
CA ASP A 249 -18.00 6.45 -10.86
C ASP A 249 -18.05 4.97 -10.51
N LYS A 250 -16.88 4.37 -10.24
CA LYS A 250 -16.74 2.99 -9.74
C LYS A 250 -17.37 2.78 -8.36
N ALA A 251 -17.96 3.84 -7.86
CA ALA A 251 -18.40 4.09 -6.53
C ALA A 251 -19.91 3.99 -6.51
N LYS A 252 -20.51 4.98 -7.16
CA LYS A 252 -21.91 5.01 -7.53
C LYS A 252 -22.39 3.66 -8.07
N GLU A 253 -21.64 3.07 -9.00
CA GLU A 253 -21.93 1.75 -9.58
C GLU A 253 -22.03 0.60 -8.57
N LEU A 254 -21.12 0.53 -7.58
CA LEU A 254 -21.14 -0.54 -6.58
C LEU A 254 -22.37 -0.42 -5.68
N ALA A 255 -22.72 0.81 -5.27
CA ALA A 255 -23.88 1.06 -4.42
C ALA A 255 -25.19 0.75 -5.15
N LEU A 256 -25.29 1.13 -6.43
CA LEU A 256 -26.42 0.79 -7.30
C LEU A 256 -26.51 -0.72 -7.53
N SER A 257 -25.39 -1.42 -7.75
CA SER A 257 -25.40 -2.88 -7.92
C SER A 257 -25.91 -3.62 -6.67
N ALA A 258 -25.50 -3.19 -5.47
CA ALA A 258 -25.99 -3.75 -4.22
C ALA A 258 -27.48 -3.43 -4.01
N TYR A 259 -27.91 -2.21 -4.33
CA TYR A 259 -29.32 -1.79 -4.25
C TYR A 259 -30.22 -2.59 -5.21
N HIS A 260 -29.82 -2.76 -6.46
CA HIS A 260 -30.58 -3.56 -7.44
C HIS A 260 -30.63 -5.05 -7.08
N ASN A 261 -29.56 -5.61 -6.51
CA ASN A 261 -29.55 -6.98 -5.99
C ASN A 261 -30.51 -7.18 -4.80
N ARG A 262 -30.81 -6.13 -4.03
CA ARG A 262 -31.81 -6.17 -2.95
C ARG A 262 -33.24 -6.07 -3.49
N LEU A 263 -33.46 -5.30 -4.55
CA LEU A 263 -34.76 -5.19 -5.21
C LEU A 263 -35.15 -6.44 -6.02
N ALA A 264 -34.16 -7.24 -6.42
CA ALA A 264 -34.36 -8.50 -7.14
C ALA A 264 -34.49 -9.73 -6.20
N ARG A 265 -34.49 -9.52 -4.88
CA ARG A 265 -34.74 -10.54 -3.85
C ARG A 265 -36.07 -10.24 -3.17
#